data_AF-A0A328SVR3-F1
#
_entry.id   AF-A0A328SVR3-F1
#
_cell.length_a   1.000
_cell.length_b   1.000
_cell.length_c   1.000
_cell.angle_alpha   90.00
_cell.angle_beta   90.00
_cell.angle_gamma   90.00
#
_symmetry.space_group_name_H-M   'P 1'
#
loop_
_entity.id
_entity.type
_entity.pdbx_description
1 polymer ?
#
loop_
_entity_poly.entity_id
_entity_poly.type
_entity_poly.pdbx_seq_one_letter_code
_entity_poly.pdbx_strand_id
1 'polypeptide(L)'
;MNNNFKRLFLLTAVLMLLVGISAAAAADDGNAATTDAVSVDDTATDVDASAIDNNNHMEKNTQTKEVKKDSSTHIVNNDNVDDIFSGENYTLADDINDGDTLDFQGTIDKNHTLIINKAVNAYSSTKDALISLHSVSKDKLGTDPGNLFCLNIGASGSVVTDLYLYNTQFWVHNAHDIIFANMTMYVQNQSIGGGVGQTAIRYSDNILMDNCTIYTENNGGSSSFVLTYSSNCTIQNSRIEGQGNVGNIVYVGNQFNYQDIPEGFVKASVSNKVINCTIIAPNTTSSCVPIQNTGTLSLLEENKLYTSGSVIQSGTNGTVRNNILNQGCGISLSANSTAYNNTVMGSGSTSIAANCTVTNNTLGKVTINGANVTFTDNKVKDLLTLSQPMNLKNNNLSAITLNANSKNSNITDNNINGAIAVNAVNITIKENNINTTNETAVVVTTDGVVVANNSIYSATKSGNNAVKTSKTSTLIEGNTPDSMTFTITDETYSQFFDEKGELINPQVTSYSTLILDGTFNNKSFVLTNVTVTINGNDAVLNDGKILVTDQAIAVIDNITFVNTNIDSSVIFDTNYNILRNSRITKTFT
;
A
#
# COMPACT_ATOMS: atom_id res chain seq x y z
N MET A 1 37.84 -29.45 1.86
CA MET A 1 36.81 -28.38 1.74
C MET A 1 35.71 -28.88 0.80
N ASN A 2 34.51 -29.12 1.34
CA ASN A 2 33.44 -29.85 0.67
C ASN A 2 32.73 -29.03 -0.41
N ASN A 3 32.49 -29.63 -1.58
CA ASN A 3 31.87 -29.00 -2.75
C ASN A 3 30.45 -28.45 -2.50
N ASN A 4 29.77 -28.90 -1.44
CA ASN A 4 28.46 -28.40 -1.04
C ASN A 4 28.52 -26.98 -0.45
N PHE A 5 29.63 -26.60 0.16
CA PHE A 5 29.82 -25.25 0.71
C PHE A 5 29.96 -24.20 -0.39
N LYS A 6 30.60 -24.57 -1.52
CA LYS A 6 30.74 -23.70 -2.70
C LYS A 6 29.41 -23.51 -3.45
N ARG A 7 28.56 -24.54 -3.51
CA ARG A 7 27.23 -24.44 -4.14
C ARG A 7 26.25 -23.61 -3.31
N LEU A 8 26.29 -23.74 -1.99
CA LEU A 8 25.46 -22.92 -1.10
C LEU A 8 25.87 -21.45 -1.18
N PHE A 9 27.18 -21.14 -1.16
CA PHE A 9 27.71 -19.78 -1.27
C PHE A 9 27.41 -19.14 -2.63
N LEU A 10 27.46 -19.92 -3.72
CA LEU A 10 27.10 -19.43 -5.05
C LEU A 10 25.60 -19.16 -5.17
N LEU A 11 24.75 -19.98 -4.54
CA LEU A 11 23.28 -19.78 -4.54
C LEU A 11 22.88 -18.54 -3.74
N THR A 12 23.50 -18.28 -2.57
CA THR A 12 23.26 -17.05 -1.81
C THR A 12 23.83 -15.81 -2.48
N ALA A 13 24.98 -15.90 -3.16
CA ALA A 13 25.53 -14.79 -3.93
C ALA A 13 24.67 -14.45 -5.17
N VAL A 14 24.12 -15.46 -5.86
CA VAL A 14 23.21 -15.25 -7.00
C VAL A 14 21.85 -14.72 -6.55
N LEU A 15 21.31 -15.17 -5.41
CA LEU A 15 20.09 -14.56 -4.83
C LEU A 15 20.33 -13.11 -4.39
N MET A 16 21.51 -12.77 -3.86
CA MET A 16 21.85 -11.39 -3.51
C MET A 16 22.07 -10.50 -4.74
N LEU A 17 22.58 -11.04 -5.85
CA LEU A 17 22.68 -10.31 -7.12
C LEU A 17 21.31 -10.06 -7.77
N LEU A 18 20.37 -11.01 -7.65
CA LEU A 18 19.03 -10.91 -8.25
C LEU A 18 18.11 -9.89 -7.57
N VAL A 19 18.38 -9.51 -6.32
CA VAL A 19 17.64 -8.44 -5.61
C VAL A 19 18.23 -7.05 -5.92
N GLY A 20 19.39 -6.98 -6.60
CA GLY A 20 20.10 -5.73 -6.91
C GLY A 20 19.85 -5.13 -8.29
N ILE A 21 19.02 -5.71 -9.14
CA ILE A 21 18.77 -5.21 -10.51
C ILE A 21 17.35 -4.66 -10.63
N SER A 22 17.15 -3.44 -10.15
CA SER A 22 16.08 -2.56 -10.63
C SER A 22 16.53 -1.11 -10.53
N ALA A 23 17.34 -0.68 -11.51
CA ALA A 23 17.43 0.69 -12.01
C ALA A 23 18.57 0.76 -13.05
N ALA A 24 18.36 0.20 -14.24
CA ALA A 24 19.02 0.75 -15.41
C ALA A 24 18.18 1.96 -15.83
N ALA A 25 18.63 3.16 -15.50
CA ALA A 25 18.12 4.37 -16.13
C ALA A 25 18.46 4.26 -17.62
N ALA A 26 17.44 4.33 -18.48
CA ALA A 26 17.63 4.60 -19.89
C ALA A 26 18.26 6.00 -19.99
N ALA A 27 19.52 6.06 -20.41
CA ALA A 27 20.09 7.27 -20.96
C ALA A 27 19.50 7.42 -22.36
N ASP A 28 18.75 8.50 -22.58
CA ASP A 28 18.32 8.93 -23.90
C ASP A 28 19.46 9.72 -24.55
N ASP A 29 19.71 9.43 -25.80
CA ASP A 29 20.81 9.94 -26.62
C ASP A 29 20.27 11.09 -27.50
N GLY A 30 21.01 12.20 -27.55
CA GLY A 30 20.80 13.32 -28.48
C GLY A 30 19.87 14.43 -27.94
N ASN A 31 20.16 15.71 -28.08
CA ASN A 31 20.94 16.37 -29.12
C ASN A 31 21.51 17.69 -28.57
N ALA A 32 22.71 18.04 -29.05
CA ALA A 32 23.40 19.27 -28.72
C ALA A 32 22.61 20.51 -29.19
N ALA A 33 22.42 21.48 -28.29
CA ALA A 33 22.19 22.86 -28.64
C ALA A 33 22.96 23.76 -27.67
N THR A 34 23.79 24.59 -28.30
CA THR A 34 24.79 25.51 -27.79
C THR A 34 24.31 26.46 -26.68
N THR A 35 25.17 26.61 -25.69
CA THR A 35 25.22 27.74 -24.74
C THR A 35 25.36 29.07 -25.48
N ASP A 36 24.52 30.04 -25.12
CA ASP A 36 24.93 31.43 -25.09
C ASP A 36 24.56 32.03 -23.72
N ALA A 37 25.61 32.45 -23.02
CA ALA A 37 25.56 33.10 -21.73
C ALA A 37 25.29 34.59 -21.94
N VAL A 38 24.32 35.15 -21.20
CA VAL A 38 24.30 36.59 -20.91
C VAL A 38 23.89 36.82 -19.46
N SER A 39 24.90 37.26 -18.71
CA SER A 39 24.95 38.04 -17.47
C SER A 39 23.75 38.09 -16.51
N VAL A 40 24.07 37.67 -15.28
CA VAL A 40 23.57 38.19 -14.01
C VAL A 40 23.63 39.72 -13.99
N ASP A 41 22.53 40.36 -13.62
CA ASP A 41 22.59 41.61 -12.87
C ASP A 41 21.75 41.48 -11.60
N ASP A 42 22.36 41.92 -10.52
CA ASP A 42 22.06 41.64 -9.14
C ASP A 42 21.70 42.99 -8.51
N THR A 43 20.42 43.23 -8.28
CA THR A 43 19.98 44.34 -7.43
C THR A 43 18.89 43.87 -6.49
N ALA A 44 19.33 43.54 -5.27
CA ALA A 44 18.48 43.49 -4.10
C ALA A 44 17.88 44.88 -3.81
N THR A 45 16.58 44.93 -3.56
CA THR A 45 16.02 45.84 -2.54
C THR A 45 14.73 45.25 -1.99
N ASP A 46 14.60 45.47 -0.70
CA ASP A 46 13.74 44.82 0.27
C ASP A 46 12.40 45.56 0.39
N VAL A 47 11.35 44.82 0.77
CA VAL A 47 10.07 45.26 1.36
C VAL A 47 9.13 46.16 0.52
N ASP A 48 7.99 45.60 0.07
CA ASP A 48 6.67 46.11 0.54
C ASP A 48 5.55 45.07 0.39
N ALA A 49 4.81 44.89 1.48
CA ALA A 49 3.64 44.06 1.57
C ALA A 49 2.41 44.92 1.27
N SER A 50 2.09 45.16 0.00
CA SER A 50 0.75 45.56 -0.43
C SER A 50 0.61 45.56 -1.95
N ALA A 51 -0.06 44.55 -2.49
CA ALA A 51 -0.84 44.64 -3.73
C ALA A 51 -1.74 43.41 -3.86
N ILE A 52 -2.83 43.39 -3.08
CA ILE A 52 -4.04 42.69 -3.50
C ILE A 52 -4.57 43.52 -4.68
N ASP A 53 -4.28 43.08 -5.90
CA ASP A 53 -4.88 43.70 -7.09
C ASP A 53 -6.32 43.21 -7.23
N ASN A 54 -7.21 43.96 -6.60
CA ASN A 54 -8.64 43.95 -6.83
C ASN A 54 -8.93 44.50 -8.23
N ASN A 55 -8.72 43.69 -9.27
CA ASN A 55 -9.36 43.95 -10.55
C ASN A 55 -10.82 43.48 -10.52
N ASN A 56 -11.63 44.38 -9.97
CA ASN A 56 -13.06 44.50 -10.19
C ASN A 56 -13.38 44.42 -11.70
N HIS A 57 -13.71 43.23 -12.18
CA HIS A 57 -14.70 43.15 -13.25
C HIS A 57 -16.04 43.50 -12.63
N MET A 58 -16.39 44.79 -12.69
CA MET A 58 -17.75 45.23 -12.45
C MET A 58 -18.64 44.61 -13.52
N GLU A 59 -19.25 43.47 -13.20
CA GLU A 59 -20.44 43.02 -13.88
C GLU A 59 -21.50 44.11 -13.74
N LYS A 60 -21.90 44.63 -14.89
CA LYS A 60 -23.03 45.53 -15.02
C LYS A 60 -24.27 44.74 -14.60
N ASN A 61 -24.66 44.89 -13.34
CA ASN A 61 -25.84 44.28 -12.75
C ASN A 61 -27.09 44.81 -13.48
N THR A 62 -27.41 44.14 -14.58
CA THR A 62 -28.68 44.28 -15.26
C THR A 62 -29.59 43.32 -14.53
N GLN A 63 -30.43 43.83 -13.62
CA GLN A 63 -31.54 43.06 -13.08
C GLN A 63 -32.44 42.63 -14.26
N THR A 64 -32.14 41.49 -14.86
CA THR A 64 -33.15 40.69 -15.52
C THR A 64 -34.08 40.21 -14.41
N LYS A 65 -35.32 40.71 -14.43
CA LYS A 65 -36.40 40.06 -13.71
C LYS A 65 -36.39 38.59 -14.12
N GLU A 66 -35.94 37.71 -13.24
CA GLU A 66 -36.30 36.30 -13.31
C GLU A 66 -37.81 36.23 -13.11
N VAL A 67 -38.53 36.25 -14.22
CA VAL A 67 -39.86 35.68 -14.25
C VAL A 67 -39.60 34.19 -14.00
N LYS A 68 -39.96 33.69 -12.82
CA LYS A 68 -40.15 32.24 -12.61
C LYS A 68 -41.06 31.78 -13.75
N LYS A 69 -40.47 31.18 -14.78
CA LYS A 69 -41.23 30.42 -15.77
C LYS A 69 -41.71 29.20 -15.00
N ASP A 70 -43.01 28.90 -15.06
CA ASP A 70 -43.54 27.73 -14.38
C ASP A 70 -42.81 26.49 -14.90
N SER A 71 -42.09 25.79 -14.02
CA SER A 71 -41.40 24.54 -14.35
C SER A 71 -42.44 23.52 -14.76
N SER A 72 -42.29 22.95 -15.95
CA SER A 72 -43.17 21.93 -16.48
C SER A 72 -42.57 20.54 -16.31
N THR A 73 -43.43 19.52 -16.24
CA THR A 73 -43.03 18.12 -16.19
C THR A 73 -43.32 17.46 -17.51
N HIS A 74 -42.29 16.86 -18.11
CA HIS A 74 -42.36 16.12 -19.37
C HIS A 74 -42.13 14.65 -19.07
N ILE A 75 -43.11 13.80 -19.41
CA ILE A 75 -42.97 12.35 -19.29
C ILE A 75 -42.12 11.87 -20.47
N VAL A 76 -41.00 11.21 -20.20
CA VAL A 76 -40.11 10.61 -21.20
C VAL A 76 -40.30 9.10 -21.20
N ASN A 77 -40.75 8.54 -22.32
CA ASN A 77 -40.90 7.10 -22.52
C ASN A 77 -40.47 6.72 -23.94
N ASN A 78 -40.47 5.43 -24.26
CA ASN A 78 -39.98 4.95 -25.55
C ASN A 78 -40.71 5.55 -26.77
N ASP A 79 -41.99 5.89 -26.61
CA ASP A 79 -42.85 6.33 -27.70
C ASP A 79 -42.62 7.81 -28.03
N ASN A 80 -42.24 8.63 -27.05
CA ASN A 80 -42.11 10.09 -27.20
C ASN A 80 -40.70 10.64 -26.96
N VAL A 81 -39.72 9.81 -26.59
CA VAL A 81 -38.35 10.27 -26.33
C VAL A 81 -37.73 10.97 -27.54
N ASP A 82 -38.06 10.56 -28.76
CA ASP A 82 -37.51 11.19 -29.98
C ASP A 82 -38.10 12.58 -30.25
N ASP A 83 -39.31 12.85 -29.73
CA ASP A 83 -39.91 14.20 -29.77
C ASP A 83 -39.29 15.10 -28.70
N ILE A 84 -39.02 14.56 -27.50
CA ILE A 84 -38.39 15.32 -26.40
C ILE A 84 -36.92 15.61 -26.70
N PHE A 85 -36.22 14.69 -27.36
CA PHE A 85 -34.83 14.83 -27.80
C PHE A 85 -34.74 15.11 -29.31
N SER A 86 -35.64 15.94 -29.84
CA SER A 86 -35.69 16.29 -31.26
C SER A 86 -34.72 17.41 -31.68
N GLY A 87 -33.95 17.96 -30.75
CA GLY A 87 -32.96 18.99 -31.01
C GLY A 87 -31.78 18.47 -31.86
N GLU A 88 -30.95 19.39 -32.33
CA GLU A 88 -29.77 19.03 -33.13
C GLU A 88 -28.88 18.02 -32.38
N ASN A 89 -28.47 16.95 -33.05
CA ASN A 89 -27.68 15.86 -32.47
C ASN A 89 -28.34 15.16 -31.26
N TYR A 90 -29.68 15.05 -31.27
CA TYR A 90 -30.48 14.43 -30.21
C TYR A 90 -30.38 15.19 -28.88
N THR A 91 -30.33 16.52 -28.95
CA THR A 91 -30.46 17.41 -27.79
C THR A 91 -31.92 17.64 -27.42
N LEU A 92 -32.19 18.22 -26.25
CA LEU A 92 -33.56 18.54 -25.83
C LEU A 92 -34.22 19.52 -26.80
N ALA A 93 -35.49 19.27 -27.12
CA ALA A 93 -36.32 20.12 -27.96
C ALA A 93 -36.45 21.55 -27.42
N ASP A 94 -36.76 22.50 -28.30
CA ASP A 94 -36.83 23.94 -27.98
C ASP A 94 -37.89 24.29 -26.93
N ASP A 95 -38.93 23.49 -26.80
CA ASP A 95 -40.02 23.67 -25.84
C ASP A 95 -39.66 23.25 -24.41
N ILE A 96 -38.62 22.43 -24.23
CA ILE A 96 -38.01 22.12 -22.93
C ILE A 96 -37.20 23.34 -22.45
N ASN A 97 -37.40 23.76 -21.20
CA ASN A 97 -36.76 24.94 -20.63
C ASN A 97 -35.83 24.58 -19.47
N ASP A 98 -34.91 25.48 -19.15
CA ASP A 98 -34.17 25.38 -17.89
C ASP A 98 -35.15 25.37 -16.69
N GLY A 99 -34.89 24.47 -15.74
CA GLY A 99 -35.72 24.20 -14.57
C GLY A 99 -36.84 23.18 -14.80
N ASP A 100 -37.10 22.76 -16.05
CA ASP A 100 -38.11 21.74 -16.33
C ASP A 100 -37.72 20.37 -15.73
N THR A 101 -38.74 19.53 -15.58
CA THR A 101 -38.60 18.16 -15.09
C THR A 101 -38.77 17.16 -16.23
N LEU A 102 -37.82 16.22 -16.36
CA LEU A 102 -37.91 15.06 -17.22
C LEU A 102 -38.21 13.81 -16.37
N ASP A 103 -39.44 13.32 -16.42
CA ASP A 103 -39.87 12.11 -15.71
C ASP A 103 -39.78 10.89 -16.63
N PHE A 104 -38.68 10.14 -16.52
CA PHE A 104 -38.42 8.94 -17.29
C PHE A 104 -39.25 7.76 -16.78
N GLN A 105 -40.00 7.11 -17.68
CA GLN A 105 -40.90 6.00 -17.34
C GLN A 105 -40.72 4.83 -18.30
N GLY A 106 -40.61 3.62 -17.74
CA GLY A 106 -40.47 2.38 -18.47
C GLY A 106 -39.14 2.21 -19.20
N THR A 107 -39.10 1.28 -20.14
CA THR A 107 -37.91 1.02 -20.96
C THR A 107 -37.86 1.94 -22.17
N ILE A 108 -36.76 2.68 -22.32
CA ILE A 108 -36.39 3.41 -23.53
C ILE A 108 -35.30 2.59 -24.23
N ASP A 109 -35.61 2.11 -25.44
CA ASP A 109 -34.71 1.27 -26.25
C ASP A 109 -34.50 1.92 -27.62
N LYS A 110 -33.36 2.58 -27.78
CA LYS A 110 -33.02 3.39 -28.96
C LYS A 110 -31.62 3.06 -29.44
N ASN A 111 -31.32 3.43 -30.69
CA ASN A 111 -30.00 3.22 -31.28
C ASN A 111 -29.31 4.53 -31.66
N HIS A 112 -29.55 5.58 -30.86
CA HIS A 112 -28.89 6.87 -30.96
C HIS A 112 -28.68 7.46 -29.55
N THR A 113 -27.90 8.52 -29.50
CA THR A 113 -27.58 9.29 -28.29
C THR A 113 -28.82 10.01 -27.74
N LEU A 114 -28.80 10.33 -26.44
CA LEU A 114 -29.68 11.30 -25.79
C LEU A 114 -28.80 12.35 -25.08
N ILE A 115 -28.95 13.63 -25.41
CA ILE A 115 -28.16 14.73 -24.84
C ILE A 115 -29.06 15.69 -24.07
N ILE A 116 -28.83 15.79 -22.77
CA ILE A 116 -29.35 16.88 -21.96
C ILE A 116 -28.39 18.07 -22.12
N ASN A 117 -28.91 19.17 -22.65
CA ASN A 117 -28.17 20.41 -22.91
C ASN A 117 -28.83 21.65 -22.28
N LYS A 118 -29.70 21.43 -21.29
CA LYS A 118 -30.43 22.44 -20.51
C LYS A 118 -30.42 22.01 -19.06
N ALA A 119 -30.45 22.96 -18.13
CA ALA A 119 -30.42 22.65 -16.70
C ALA A 119 -31.78 22.08 -16.28
N VAL A 120 -31.86 20.80 -15.92
CA VAL A 120 -33.14 20.12 -15.66
C VAL A 120 -33.11 19.27 -14.40
N ASN A 121 -34.30 18.93 -13.91
CA ASN A 121 -34.48 17.84 -12.95
C ASN A 121 -34.89 16.58 -13.72
N ALA A 122 -34.10 15.51 -13.68
CA ALA A 122 -34.43 14.26 -14.33
C ALA A 122 -34.57 13.14 -13.30
N TYR A 123 -35.67 12.40 -13.32
CA TYR A 123 -35.87 11.26 -12.43
C TYR A 123 -36.85 10.24 -13.00
N SER A 124 -37.06 9.13 -12.30
CA SER A 124 -38.12 8.17 -12.60
C SER A 124 -39.12 8.08 -11.45
N SER A 125 -40.31 8.68 -11.62
CA SER A 125 -41.38 8.63 -10.62
C SER A 125 -41.87 7.19 -10.35
N THR A 126 -41.80 6.37 -11.39
CA THR A 126 -42.21 4.96 -11.42
C THR A 126 -41.12 4.00 -10.96
N LYS A 127 -39.85 4.46 -10.87
CA LYS A 127 -38.66 3.68 -10.51
C LYS A 127 -38.38 2.50 -11.45
N ASP A 128 -38.83 2.60 -12.69
CA ASP A 128 -38.69 1.58 -13.72
C ASP A 128 -37.99 2.08 -14.99
N ALA A 129 -37.44 3.31 -14.96
CA ALA A 129 -36.70 3.88 -16.07
C ALA A 129 -35.45 3.05 -16.40
N LEU A 130 -35.50 2.33 -17.52
CA LEU A 130 -34.36 1.63 -18.11
C LEU A 130 -34.04 2.25 -19.45
N ILE A 131 -32.82 2.75 -19.64
CA ILE A 131 -32.36 3.36 -20.88
C ILE A 131 -31.29 2.47 -21.51
N SER A 132 -31.56 2.00 -22.73
CA SER A 132 -30.69 1.21 -23.58
C SER A 132 -30.48 1.95 -24.89
N LEU A 133 -29.24 2.39 -25.15
CA LEU A 133 -28.87 3.13 -26.37
C LEU A 133 -28.02 2.30 -27.34
N HIS A 134 -27.89 0.99 -27.07
CA HIS A 134 -27.03 0.05 -27.80
C HIS A 134 -25.61 0.59 -28.03
N SER A 135 -25.01 1.21 -27.02
CA SER A 135 -23.69 1.84 -27.13
C SER A 135 -22.61 0.84 -27.56
N VAL A 136 -21.79 1.21 -28.54
CA VAL A 136 -20.59 0.47 -28.94
C VAL A 136 -19.48 1.49 -29.17
N SER A 137 -18.32 1.24 -28.57
CA SER A 137 -17.14 2.10 -28.75
C SER A 137 -16.71 2.08 -30.20
N LYS A 138 -16.56 3.25 -30.82
CA LYS A 138 -16.08 3.36 -32.21
C LYS A 138 -14.61 3.75 -32.31
N ASP A 139 -14.09 4.45 -31.30
CA ASP A 139 -12.66 4.71 -31.17
C ASP A 139 -12.13 4.47 -29.74
N LYS A 140 -10.84 4.78 -29.55
CA LYS A 140 -10.16 4.74 -28.25
C LYS A 140 -9.73 6.11 -27.73
N LEU A 141 -10.06 7.18 -28.45
CA LEU A 141 -9.54 8.54 -28.27
C LEU A 141 -10.59 9.50 -27.70
N GLY A 142 -11.86 9.09 -27.67
CA GLY A 142 -12.98 9.89 -27.20
C GLY A 142 -13.61 10.79 -28.28
N THR A 143 -13.11 10.78 -29.52
CA THR A 143 -13.65 11.63 -30.60
C THR A 143 -14.96 11.13 -31.17
N ASP A 144 -15.17 9.81 -31.19
CA ASP A 144 -16.41 9.14 -31.54
C ASP A 144 -16.66 8.02 -30.52
N PRO A 145 -17.31 8.36 -29.39
CA PRO A 145 -17.57 7.41 -28.33
C PRO A 145 -18.71 6.44 -28.66
N GLY A 146 -19.40 6.59 -29.81
CA GLY A 146 -20.63 5.86 -30.14
C GLY A 146 -21.87 6.51 -29.53
N ASN A 147 -22.96 5.76 -29.38
CA ASN A 147 -24.16 6.27 -28.72
C ASN A 147 -23.90 6.45 -27.22
N LEU A 148 -24.45 7.50 -26.60
CA LEU A 148 -24.34 7.71 -25.16
C LEU A 148 -25.54 8.48 -24.58
N PHE A 149 -25.68 8.42 -23.26
CA PHE A 149 -26.47 9.35 -22.49
C PHE A 149 -25.53 10.45 -21.97
N CYS A 150 -25.76 11.69 -22.38
CA CYS A 150 -24.83 12.81 -22.19
C CYS A 150 -25.46 13.98 -21.44
N LEU A 151 -24.72 14.57 -20.50
CA LEU A 151 -24.97 15.91 -19.99
C LEU A 151 -23.83 16.82 -20.45
N ASN A 152 -24.12 17.82 -21.28
CA ASN A 152 -23.11 18.78 -21.75
C ASN A 152 -23.15 20.10 -20.96
N ILE A 153 -22.33 21.09 -21.35
CA ILE A 153 -22.22 22.38 -20.65
C ILE A 153 -23.56 23.06 -20.33
N GLY A 154 -24.56 22.96 -21.22
CA GLY A 154 -25.87 23.58 -21.00
C GLY A 154 -26.69 22.89 -19.90
N ALA A 155 -26.32 21.66 -19.51
CA ALA A 155 -26.94 20.92 -18.42
C ALA A 155 -26.35 21.25 -17.04
N SER A 156 -25.43 22.21 -16.94
CA SER A 156 -24.85 22.61 -15.65
C SER A 156 -25.94 23.04 -14.66
N GLY A 157 -25.83 22.61 -13.40
CA GLY A 157 -26.88 22.80 -12.39
C GLY A 157 -27.99 21.74 -12.37
N SER A 158 -27.95 20.73 -13.23
CA SER A 158 -28.96 19.66 -13.26
C SER A 158 -28.92 18.75 -12.04
N VAL A 159 -30.05 18.10 -11.76
CA VAL A 159 -30.15 17.00 -10.80
C VAL A 159 -30.75 15.79 -11.52
N VAL A 160 -30.04 14.66 -11.53
CA VAL A 160 -30.48 13.43 -12.20
C VAL A 160 -30.49 12.27 -11.22
N THR A 161 -31.63 11.59 -11.08
CA THR A 161 -31.79 10.54 -10.06
C THR A 161 -32.57 9.32 -10.53
N ASP A 162 -32.38 8.18 -9.87
CA ASP A 162 -33.24 6.98 -10.02
C ASP A 162 -33.35 6.43 -11.46
N LEU A 163 -32.31 6.63 -12.30
CA LEU A 163 -32.26 6.09 -13.67
C LEU A 163 -31.36 4.86 -13.76
N TYR A 164 -31.75 3.89 -14.60
CA TYR A 164 -30.96 2.70 -14.93
C TYR A 164 -30.47 2.76 -16.39
N LEU A 165 -29.16 2.87 -16.59
CA LEU A 165 -28.51 2.86 -17.90
C LEU A 165 -27.97 1.44 -18.18
N TYR A 166 -28.61 0.71 -19.08
CA TYR A 166 -28.22 -0.65 -19.47
C TYR A 166 -27.45 -0.63 -20.78
N ASN A 167 -26.24 -1.19 -20.78
CA ASN A 167 -25.34 -1.24 -21.95
C ASN A 167 -25.29 0.09 -22.71
N THR A 168 -25.25 1.17 -21.93
CA THR A 168 -25.31 2.55 -22.38
C THR A 168 -24.14 3.28 -21.78
N GLN A 169 -23.38 3.95 -22.64
CA GLN A 169 -22.28 4.81 -22.19
C GLN A 169 -22.83 6.08 -21.57
N PHE A 170 -22.21 6.52 -20.47
CA PHE A 170 -22.67 7.67 -19.72
C PHE A 170 -21.59 8.73 -19.59
N TRP A 171 -21.83 9.93 -20.12
CA TRP A 171 -20.89 11.04 -20.05
C TRP A 171 -21.46 12.29 -19.39
N VAL A 172 -20.58 12.98 -18.66
CA VAL A 172 -20.69 14.41 -18.37
C VAL A 172 -19.55 15.10 -19.11
N HIS A 173 -19.87 16.08 -19.94
CA HIS A 173 -18.89 16.72 -20.83
C HIS A 173 -18.92 18.24 -20.69
N ASN A 174 -17.82 18.80 -20.20
CA ASN A 174 -17.63 20.24 -20.03
C ASN A 174 -18.75 20.94 -19.23
N ALA A 175 -19.25 20.30 -18.18
CA ALA A 175 -20.35 20.81 -17.37
C ALA A 175 -19.94 21.02 -15.91
N HIS A 176 -20.76 21.73 -15.15
CA HIS A 176 -20.49 21.96 -13.73
C HIS A 176 -21.73 21.91 -12.84
N ASP A 177 -21.52 21.70 -11.54
CA ASP A 177 -22.55 21.76 -10.49
C ASP A 177 -23.72 20.79 -10.73
N ILE A 178 -23.45 19.56 -11.17
CA ILE A 178 -24.47 18.53 -11.40
C ILE A 178 -24.48 17.50 -10.28
N ILE A 179 -25.68 17.08 -9.87
CA ILE A 179 -25.87 16.01 -8.89
C ILE A 179 -26.48 14.79 -9.59
N PHE A 180 -25.82 13.65 -9.41
CA PHE A 180 -26.34 12.33 -9.75
C PHE A 180 -26.60 11.55 -8.46
N ALA A 181 -27.81 11.02 -8.27
CA ALA A 181 -28.10 10.19 -7.11
C ALA A 181 -28.89 8.93 -7.45
N ASN A 182 -28.59 7.81 -6.78
CA ASN A 182 -29.29 6.52 -6.97
C ASN A 182 -29.31 6.01 -8.43
N MET A 183 -28.34 6.41 -9.26
CA MET A 183 -28.26 5.94 -10.64
C MET A 183 -27.54 4.60 -10.74
N THR A 184 -27.92 3.81 -11.74
CA THR A 184 -27.21 2.59 -12.09
C THR A 184 -26.67 2.68 -13.51
N MET A 185 -25.37 2.49 -13.69
CA MET A 185 -24.70 2.36 -14.98
C MET A 185 -24.16 0.95 -15.11
N TYR A 186 -24.85 0.14 -15.91
CA TYR A 186 -24.64 -1.29 -15.98
C TYR A 186 -24.21 -1.69 -17.39
N VAL A 187 -22.97 -2.16 -17.53
CA VAL A 187 -22.42 -2.68 -18.78
C VAL A 187 -22.04 -4.15 -18.61
N GLN A 188 -22.56 -4.99 -19.49
CA GLN A 188 -22.28 -6.42 -19.51
C GLN A 188 -22.05 -6.92 -20.95
N ASN A 189 -20.89 -7.54 -21.16
CA ASN A 189 -20.53 -8.24 -22.39
C ASN A 189 -20.64 -7.39 -23.66
N GLN A 190 -20.35 -6.09 -23.54
CA GLN A 190 -20.42 -5.13 -24.65
C GLN A 190 -19.24 -4.17 -24.62
N SER A 191 -18.62 -3.95 -25.78
CA SER A 191 -17.43 -3.10 -25.92
C SER A 191 -17.76 -1.61 -25.78
N ILE A 192 -17.85 -1.11 -24.54
CA ILE A 192 -18.22 0.28 -24.19
C ILE A 192 -17.08 0.95 -23.43
N GLY A 193 -16.87 2.25 -23.69
CA GLY A 193 -15.90 3.07 -22.99
C GLY A 193 -14.50 3.08 -23.59
N GLY A 194 -14.33 2.70 -24.86
CA GLY A 194 -13.05 2.58 -25.56
C GLY A 194 -12.05 3.69 -25.18
N GLY A 195 -11.06 3.36 -24.33
CA GLY A 195 -10.01 4.28 -23.88
C GLY A 195 -10.45 5.42 -22.94
N VAL A 196 -11.75 5.66 -22.77
CA VAL A 196 -12.31 6.85 -22.08
C VAL A 196 -13.14 6.51 -20.85
N GLY A 197 -13.51 5.24 -20.67
CA GLY A 197 -14.36 4.75 -19.59
C GLY A 197 -15.83 4.65 -19.98
N GLN A 198 -16.53 3.63 -19.45
CA GLN A 198 -17.96 3.44 -19.75
C GLN A 198 -18.85 4.48 -19.03
N THR A 199 -18.45 4.90 -17.84
CA THR A 199 -18.95 6.09 -17.14
C THR A 199 -17.81 7.11 -17.06
N ALA A 200 -17.97 8.29 -17.67
CA ALA A 200 -16.91 9.30 -17.75
C ALA A 200 -17.42 10.70 -17.38
N ILE A 201 -16.74 11.35 -16.44
CA ILE A 201 -16.85 12.79 -16.20
C ILE A 201 -15.62 13.43 -16.85
N ARG A 202 -15.85 14.33 -17.80
CA ARG A 202 -14.83 14.86 -18.69
C ARG A 202 -14.89 16.38 -18.66
N TYR A 203 -13.75 17.01 -18.40
CA TYR A 203 -13.59 18.47 -18.45
C TYR A 203 -14.60 19.20 -17.55
N SER A 204 -15.01 18.59 -16.45
CA SER A 204 -16.16 19.03 -15.66
C SER A 204 -15.77 19.30 -14.22
N ASP A 205 -16.50 20.18 -13.55
CA ASP A 205 -16.18 20.60 -12.18
C ASP A 205 -17.38 20.48 -11.25
N ASN A 206 -17.14 20.26 -9.96
CA ASN A 206 -18.17 20.22 -8.93
C ASN A 206 -19.30 19.19 -9.20
N ILE A 207 -18.95 18.03 -9.75
CA ILE A 207 -19.91 16.95 -9.99
C ILE A 207 -20.02 16.07 -8.74
N LEU A 208 -21.25 15.80 -8.29
CA LEU A 208 -21.54 14.85 -7.21
C LEU A 208 -22.20 13.60 -7.78
N MET A 209 -21.66 12.43 -7.45
CA MET A 209 -22.32 11.13 -7.64
C MET A 209 -22.52 10.47 -6.28
N ASP A 210 -23.76 10.32 -5.84
CA ASP A 210 -24.11 9.79 -4.52
C ASP A 210 -24.98 8.53 -4.64
N ASN A 211 -24.64 7.49 -3.90
CA ASN A 211 -25.39 6.24 -3.86
C ASN A 211 -25.62 5.61 -5.26
N CYS A 212 -24.65 5.74 -6.15
CA CYS A 212 -24.72 5.19 -7.50
C CYS A 212 -24.12 3.78 -7.57
N THR A 213 -24.54 2.99 -8.55
CA THR A 213 -23.95 1.70 -8.90
C THR A 213 -23.34 1.75 -10.29
N ILE A 214 -22.07 1.38 -10.40
CA ILE A 214 -21.36 1.24 -11.67
C ILE A 214 -20.90 -0.21 -11.77
N TYR A 215 -21.45 -0.96 -12.72
CA TYR A 215 -21.07 -2.34 -12.99
C TYR A 215 -20.52 -2.47 -14.40
N THR A 216 -19.39 -3.13 -14.53
CA THR A 216 -18.73 -3.38 -15.81
C THR A 216 -18.30 -4.83 -15.92
N GLU A 217 -18.74 -5.52 -16.96
CA GLU A 217 -18.29 -6.87 -17.28
C GLU A 217 -17.88 -6.98 -18.74
N ASN A 218 -16.65 -7.46 -18.99
CA ASN A 218 -16.13 -7.75 -20.33
C ASN A 218 -16.34 -6.61 -21.35
N ASN A 219 -16.04 -5.37 -20.97
CA ASN A 219 -16.26 -4.20 -21.84
C ASN A 219 -15.16 -3.93 -22.87
N GLY A 220 -14.26 -4.89 -23.08
CA GLY A 220 -13.11 -4.74 -23.98
C GLY A 220 -11.89 -4.10 -23.31
N GLY A 221 -11.82 -4.10 -21.97
CA GLY A 221 -10.64 -3.65 -21.23
C GLY A 221 -10.60 -2.15 -20.92
N SER A 222 -11.73 -1.45 -21.03
CA SER A 222 -11.84 -0.03 -20.70
C SER A 222 -12.22 0.17 -19.23
N SER A 223 -11.88 1.33 -18.66
CA SER A 223 -12.17 1.63 -17.25
C SER A 223 -13.68 1.70 -16.96
N SER A 224 -14.06 1.43 -15.70
CA SER A 224 -15.47 1.52 -15.29
C SER A 224 -15.89 2.98 -15.06
N PHE A 225 -15.16 3.69 -14.21
CA PHE A 225 -15.41 5.10 -13.91
C PHE A 225 -14.15 5.95 -14.11
N VAL A 226 -14.28 7.09 -14.80
CA VAL A 226 -13.14 7.96 -15.15
C VAL A 226 -13.47 9.43 -14.92
N LEU A 227 -12.56 10.13 -14.24
CA LEU A 227 -12.49 11.58 -14.18
C LEU A 227 -11.35 12.05 -15.09
N THR A 228 -11.66 12.69 -16.22
CA THR A 228 -10.67 13.21 -17.18
C THR A 228 -10.63 14.72 -17.08
N TYR A 229 -9.48 15.30 -16.73
CA TYR A 229 -9.29 16.74 -16.53
C TYR A 229 -10.48 17.44 -15.82
N SER A 230 -10.93 16.84 -14.72
CA SER A 230 -12.09 17.28 -13.94
C SER A 230 -11.65 17.60 -12.51
N SER A 231 -12.23 18.61 -11.87
CA SER A 231 -11.85 19.02 -10.51
C SER A 231 -13.05 19.11 -9.56
N ASN A 232 -12.77 19.03 -8.26
CA ASN A 232 -13.78 19.10 -7.19
C ASN A 232 -14.93 18.09 -7.33
N CYS A 233 -14.75 17.01 -8.10
CA CYS A 233 -15.77 15.99 -8.26
C CYS A 233 -15.74 15.01 -7.09
N THR A 234 -16.91 14.57 -6.64
CA THR A 234 -17.07 13.63 -5.53
C THR A 234 -17.91 12.44 -5.98
N ILE A 235 -17.36 11.23 -5.87
CA ILE A 235 -18.16 10.00 -5.86
C ILE A 235 -18.20 9.48 -4.43
N GLN A 236 -19.42 9.27 -3.92
CA GLN A 236 -19.63 8.85 -2.54
C GLN A 236 -20.72 7.80 -2.38
N ASN A 237 -20.63 7.02 -1.30
CA ASN A 237 -21.61 5.98 -0.92
C ASN A 237 -21.94 5.00 -2.05
N SER A 238 -21.04 4.83 -3.02
CA SER A 238 -21.33 4.17 -4.29
C SER A 238 -20.67 2.79 -4.38
N ARG A 239 -21.21 1.93 -5.26
CA ARG A 239 -20.59 0.63 -5.60
C ARG A 239 -20.03 0.69 -7.01
N ILE A 240 -18.77 0.31 -7.17
CA ILE A 240 -18.08 0.29 -8.48
C ILE A 240 -17.43 -1.08 -8.62
N GLU A 241 -17.87 -1.86 -9.60
CA GLU A 241 -17.51 -3.27 -9.74
C GLU A 241 -17.11 -3.62 -11.17
N GLY A 242 -16.00 -4.32 -11.29
CA GLY A 242 -15.52 -4.88 -12.55
C GLY A 242 -15.42 -6.40 -12.52
N GLN A 243 -15.83 -7.04 -13.62
CA GLN A 243 -15.70 -8.49 -13.83
C GLN A 243 -15.13 -8.81 -15.23
N GLY A 244 -14.30 -9.86 -15.31
CA GLY A 244 -13.71 -10.30 -16.57
C GLY A 244 -12.73 -9.28 -17.17
N ASN A 245 -12.79 -9.06 -18.49
CA ASN A 245 -11.91 -8.15 -19.21
C ASN A 245 -12.35 -6.68 -19.08
N VAL A 246 -11.85 -6.01 -18.04
CA VAL A 246 -12.08 -4.58 -17.76
C VAL A 246 -10.76 -3.85 -17.48
N GLY A 247 -10.76 -2.54 -17.70
CA GLY A 247 -9.66 -1.64 -17.34
C GLY A 247 -9.67 -1.28 -15.86
N ASN A 248 -9.18 -0.08 -15.51
CA ASN A 248 -9.21 0.38 -14.12
C ASN A 248 -10.65 0.52 -13.61
N ILE A 249 -10.88 0.24 -12.33
CA ILE A 249 -12.23 0.36 -11.78
C ILE A 249 -12.58 1.84 -11.58
N VAL A 250 -11.69 2.57 -10.92
CA VAL A 250 -11.76 4.03 -10.81
C VAL A 250 -10.48 4.64 -11.35
N TYR A 251 -10.61 5.64 -12.21
CA TYR A 251 -9.50 6.46 -12.68
C TYR A 251 -9.73 7.93 -12.32
N VAL A 252 -9.00 8.42 -11.32
CA VAL A 252 -8.98 9.83 -10.92
C VAL A 252 -7.88 10.59 -11.65
N GLY A 253 -8.26 11.64 -12.38
CA GLY A 253 -7.33 12.54 -13.04
C GLY A 253 -6.68 11.96 -14.29
N ASN A 254 -7.43 11.21 -15.09
CA ASN A 254 -6.98 10.67 -16.36
C ASN A 254 -6.41 11.77 -17.28
N GLN A 255 -5.23 11.49 -17.85
CA GLN A 255 -4.47 12.41 -18.71
C GLN A 255 -4.39 11.93 -20.16
N PHE A 256 -5.16 10.89 -20.52
CA PHE A 256 -5.13 10.25 -21.83
C PHE A 256 -6.49 10.36 -22.53
N ASN A 257 -6.49 10.13 -23.85
CA ASN A 257 -7.68 10.04 -24.69
C ASN A 257 -8.60 11.25 -24.51
N TYR A 258 -8.03 12.43 -24.70
CA TYR A 258 -8.66 13.74 -24.49
C TYR A 258 -8.85 14.53 -25.79
N GLN A 259 -8.87 13.86 -26.93
CA GLN A 259 -8.94 14.52 -28.25
C GLN A 259 -10.25 15.30 -28.47
N ASP A 260 -11.26 15.05 -27.63
CA ASP A 260 -12.54 15.75 -27.53
C ASP A 260 -12.53 16.93 -26.53
N ILE A 261 -11.36 17.37 -26.06
CA ILE A 261 -11.22 18.50 -25.14
C ILE A 261 -11.77 19.80 -25.76
N PRO A 262 -12.59 20.58 -25.03
CA PRO A 262 -13.04 21.89 -25.49
C PRO A 262 -11.87 22.84 -25.75
N GLU A 263 -12.03 23.73 -26.74
CA GLU A 263 -11.04 24.76 -27.05
C GLU A 263 -10.80 25.66 -25.82
N GLY A 264 -9.54 25.92 -25.51
CA GLY A 264 -9.16 26.77 -24.37
C GLY A 264 -9.27 26.12 -22.98
N PHE A 265 -9.69 24.85 -22.87
CA PHE A 265 -9.84 24.19 -21.58
C PHE A 265 -8.50 23.99 -20.85
N VAL A 266 -8.47 24.30 -19.55
CA VAL A 266 -7.29 24.13 -18.70
C VAL A 266 -7.20 22.69 -18.20
N LYS A 267 -6.15 21.99 -18.58
CA LYS A 267 -5.89 20.60 -18.20
C LYS A 267 -5.51 20.47 -16.71
N ALA A 268 -6.51 20.37 -15.85
CA ALA A 268 -6.32 20.20 -14.41
C ALA A 268 -7.17 19.03 -13.87
N SER A 269 -6.67 18.34 -12.85
CA SER A 269 -7.44 17.33 -12.11
C SER A 269 -7.13 17.44 -10.64
N VAL A 270 -7.91 18.25 -9.95
CA VAL A 270 -7.59 18.72 -8.60
C VAL A 270 -8.74 18.47 -7.64
N SER A 271 -8.44 18.09 -6.39
CA SER A 271 -9.42 18.03 -5.30
C SER A 271 -10.59 17.05 -5.52
N ASN A 272 -10.37 15.99 -6.31
CA ASN A 272 -11.37 14.94 -6.52
C ASN A 272 -11.44 13.96 -5.36
N LYS A 273 -12.63 13.44 -5.08
CA LYS A 273 -12.91 12.64 -3.88
C LYS A 273 -13.60 11.32 -4.22
N VAL A 274 -13.14 10.25 -3.58
CA VAL A 274 -13.76 8.93 -3.59
C VAL A 274 -13.99 8.53 -2.13
N ILE A 275 -15.26 8.55 -1.70
CA ILE A 275 -15.61 8.51 -0.26
C ILE A 275 -16.62 7.39 0.02
N ASN A 276 -16.35 6.54 1.01
CA ASN A 276 -17.28 5.51 1.46
C ASN A 276 -17.81 4.62 0.31
N CYS A 277 -16.96 4.34 -0.68
CA CYS A 277 -17.32 3.50 -1.82
C CYS A 277 -16.90 2.04 -1.58
N THR A 278 -17.67 1.12 -2.17
CA THR A 278 -17.26 -0.28 -2.32
C THR A 278 -16.69 -0.48 -3.72
N ILE A 279 -15.42 -0.86 -3.80
CA ILE A 279 -14.68 -1.00 -5.06
C ILE A 279 -14.20 -2.43 -5.22
N ILE A 280 -14.63 -3.07 -6.29
CA ILE A 280 -14.35 -4.49 -6.56
C ILE A 280 -13.70 -4.59 -7.94
N ALA A 281 -12.49 -5.13 -7.98
CA ALA A 281 -11.76 -5.36 -9.22
C ALA A 281 -11.66 -6.87 -9.51
N PRO A 282 -11.59 -7.28 -10.79
CA PRO A 282 -11.39 -8.68 -11.13
C PRO A 282 -10.02 -9.18 -10.64
N ASN A 283 -9.96 -10.45 -10.24
CA ASN A 283 -8.73 -11.09 -9.75
C ASN A 283 -7.80 -11.59 -10.88
N THR A 284 -8.14 -11.37 -12.16
CA THR A 284 -7.57 -12.10 -13.30
C THR A 284 -6.80 -11.26 -14.31
N THR A 285 -6.80 -9.92 -14.23
CA THR A 285 -6.14 -9.06 -15.23
C THR A 285 -5.01 -8.23 -14.62
N SER A 286 -3.78 -8.38 -15.15
CA SER A 286 -2.57 -7.68 -14.66
C SER A 286 -2.60 -6.15 -14.88
N SER A 287 -3.56 -5.64 -15.65
CA SER A 287 -3.69 -4.22 -15.99
C SER A 287 -4.78 -3.48 -15.22
N CYS A 288 -5.60 -4.16 -14.41
CA CYS A 288 -6.68 -3.54 -13.66
C CYS A 288 -6.17 -2.98 -12.32
N VAL A 289 -6.24 -1.66 -12.16
CA VAL A 289 -6.00 -0.98 -10.89
C VAL A 289 -7.36 -0.63 -10.25
N PRO A 290 -7.58 -0.92 -8.95
CA PRO A 290 -8.83 -0.57 -8.29
C PRO A 290 -9.07 0.94 -8.27
N ILE A 291 -8.03 1.73 -7.96
CA ILE A 291 -8.03 3.18 -8.06
C ILE A 291 -6.68 3.62 -8.65
N GLN A 292 -6.69 3.94 -9.95
CA GLN A 292 -5.61 4.67 -10.60
C GLN A 292 -5.83 6.16 -10.33
N ASN A 293 -4.81 6.87 -9.86
CA ASN A 293 -4.95 8.27 -9.49
C ASN A 293 -3.70 9.07 -9.83
N THR A 294 -3.85 9.94 -10.83
CA THR A 294 -2.83 10.89 -11.30
C THR A 294 -3.23 12.33 -11.01
N GLY A 295 -4.35 12.55 -10.31
CA GLY A 295 -4.78 13.87 -9.84
C GLY A 295 -3.93 14.40 -8.70
N THR A 296 -4.18 15.67 -8.37
CA THR A 296 -3.52 16.38 -7.26
C THR A 296 -4.55 16.75 -6.19
N LEU A 297 -4.16 16.72 -4.91
CA LEU A 297 -5.06 17.02 -3.78
C LEU A 297 -6.28 16.08 -3.70
N SER A 298 -6.20 14.88 -4.28
CA SER A 298 -7.29 13.91 -4.23
C SER A 298 -7.50 13.37 -2.80
N LEU A 299 -8.74 13.04 -2.47
CA LEU A 299 -9.12 12.39 -1.20
C LEU A 299 -9.70 11.00 -1.45
N LEU A 300 -9.04 9.97 -0.91
CA LEU A 300 -9.55 8.60 -0.87
C LEU A 300 -9.90 8.26 0.58
N GLU A 301 -11.18 8.21 0.91
CA GLU A 301 -11.65 8.08 2.29
C GLU A 301 -12.69 6.97 2.49
N GLU A 302 -12.57 6.20 3.57
CA GLU A 302 -13.60 5.24 4.03
C GLU A 302 -13.98 4.17 3.01
N ASN A 303 -13.15 3.95 1.98
CA ASN A 303 -13.46 2.99 0.93
C ASN A 303 -13.16 1.56 1.39
N LYS A 304 -13.97 0.62 0.88
CA LYS A 304 -13.75 -0.82 1.03
C LYS A 304 -13.35 -1.40 -0.32
N LEU A 305 -12.14 -1.95 -0.38
CA LEU A 305 -11.58 -2.47 -1.62
C LEU A 305 -11.42 -3.99 -1.57
N TYR A 306 -11.74 -4.64 -2.68
CA TYR A 306 -11.63 -6.09 -2.87
C TYR A 306 -10.90 -6.37 -4.18
N THR A 307 -9.58 -6.63 -4.09
CA THR A 307 -8.74 -6.97 -5.24
C THR A 307 -7.45 -7.65 -4.80
N SER A 308 -6.95 -8.59 -5.60
CA SER A 308 -5.69 -9.29 -5.35
C SER A 308 -4.48 -8.62 -5.99
N GLY A 309 -3.44 -8.33 -5.20
CA GLY A 309 -2.09 -8.02 -5.71
C GLY A 309 -1.93 -6.67 -6.42
N SER A 310 -2.89 -5.75 -6.29
CA SER A 310 -2.86 -4.40 -6.88
C SER A 310 -2.73 -3.32 -5.81
N VAL A 311 -2.61 -2.04 -6.20
CA VAL A 311 -2.49 -0.91 -5.26
C VAL A 311 -3.47 0.21 -5.60
N ILE A 312 -3.96 0.93 -4.60
CA ILE A 312 -4.55 2.27 -4.83
C ILE A 312 -3.45 3.31 -4.89
N GLN A 313 -3.65 4.37 -5.66
CA GLN A 313 -2.71 5.50 -5.76
C GLN A 313 -3.29 6.76 -5.10
N SER A 314 -2.47 7.50 -4.35
CA SER A 314 -2.94 8.73 -3.69
C SER A 314 -3.10 9.92 -4.64
N GLY A 315 -2.37 9.94 -5.76
CA GLY A 315 -2.08 11.19 -6.47
C GLY A 315 -1.12 12.08 -5.68
N THR A 316 -0.58 13.14 -6.30
CA THR A 316 0.34 14.07 -5.61
C THR A 316 -0.41 14.95 -4.62
N ASN A 317 0.22 15.27 -3.48
CA ASN A 317 -0.46 16.01 -2.39
C ASN A 317 -1.77 15.34 -1.93
N GLY A 318 -1.92 14.04 -2.14
CA GLY A 318 -3.17 13.32 -1.89
C GLY A 318 -3.35 12.95 -0.43
N THR A 319 -4.58 12.66 -0.04
CA THR A 319 -4.92 12.10 1.28
C THR A 319 -5.60 10.74 1.12
N VAL A 320 -5.06 9.73 1.80
CA VAL A 320 -5.63 8.38 1.84
C VAL A 320 -5.94 8.04 3.29
N ARG A 321 -7.21 7.98 3.69
CA ARG A 321 -7.58 7.78 5.09
C ARG A 321 -8.75 6.85 5.35
N ASN A 322 -8.74 6.17 6.49
CA ASN A 322 -9.85 5.33 6.95
C ASN A 322 -10.27 4.21 5.98
N ASN A 323 -9.42 3.82 5.01
CA ASN A 323 -9.78 2.80 4.02
C ASN A 323 -9.50 1.38 4.55
N ILE A 324 -10.29 0.41 4.07
CA ILE A 324 -10.08 -1.02 4.29
C ILE A 324 -9.75 -1.70 2.96
N LEU A 325 -8.52 -2.19 2.83
CA LEU A 325 -7.98 -2.81 1.63
C LEU A 325 -7.88 -4.32 1.85
N ASN A 326 -8.72 -5.10 1.16
CA ASN A 326 -8.78 -6.55 1.30
C ASN A 326 -8.00 -7.30 0.22
N GLN A 327 -7.82 -8.61 0.42
CA GLN A 327 -7.28 -9.56 -0.56
C GLN A 327 -5.85 -9.26 -1.05
N GLY A 328 -5.05 -8.52 -0.28
CA GLY A 328 -3.69 -8.16 -0.67
C GLY A 328 -3.61 -6.91 -1.56
N CYS A 329 -4.66 -6.07 -1.56
CA CYS A 329 -4.58 -4.72 -2.10
C CYS A 329 -3.68 -3.82 -1.23
N GLY A 330 -2.79 -3.07 -1.87
CA GLY A 330 -1.82 -2.19 -1.23
C GLY A 330 -2.05 -0.70 -1.48
N ILE A 331 -1.10 0.14 -1.08
CA ILE A 331 -1.16 1.60 -1.21
C ILE A 331 0.13 2.13 -1.86
N SER A 332 0.01 2.93 -2.91
CA SER A 332 1.11 3.71 -3.46
C SER A 332 0.90 5.18 -3.16
N LEU A 333 1.72 5.73 -2.26
CA LEU A 333 1.70 7.15 -1.92
C LEU A 333 2.67 7.91 -2.82
N SER A 334 2.13 8.84 -3.61
CA SER A 334 2.91 9.82 -4.35
C SER A 334 3.43 10.92 -3.41
N ALA A 335 4.38 11.74 -3.89
CA ALA A 335 5.04 12.73 -3.06
C ALA A 335 4.06 13.72 -2.40
N ASN A 336 4.47 14.22 -1.22
CA ASN A 336 3.72 15.18 -0.39
C ASN A 336 2.35 14.66 0.08
N SER A 337 2.11 13.35 0.06
CA SER A 337 0.82 12.77 0.43
C SER A 337 0.73 12.42 1.90
N THR A 338 -0.50 12.33 2.40
CA THR A 338 -0.79 11.94 3.78
C THR A 338 -1.60 10.65 3.82
N ALA A 339 -1.24 9.71 4.69
CA ALA A 339 -1.99 8.47 4.90
C ALA A 339 -2.16 8.13 6.37
N TYR A 340 -3.40 7.93 6.81
CA TYR A 340 -3.69 7.54 8.19
C TYR A 340 -4.93 6.69 8.37
N ASN A 341 -4.96 5.90 9.44
CA ASN A 341 -6.07 5.01 9.80
C ASN A 341 -6.46 4.00 8.71
N ASN A 342 -5.58 3.69 7.77
CA ASN A 342 -5.86 2.68 6.75
C ASN A 342 -5.52 1.29 7.28
N THR A 343 -6.31 0.30 6.84
CA THR A 343 -6.07 -1.11 7.14
C THR A 343 -5.85 -1.89 5.85
N VAL A 344 -4.63 -2.39 5.66
CA VAL A 344 -4.26 -3.35 4.62
C VAL A 344 -4.32 -4.77 5.19
N MET A 345 -5.15 -5.60 4.56
CA MET A 345 -5.37 -7.00 4.89
C MET A 345 -4.67 -7.91 3.88
N GLY A 346 -4.07 -8.99 4.37
CA GLY A 346 -3.25 -9.89 3.54
C GLY A 346 -1.88 -9.30 3.21
N SER A 347 -1.30 -9.72 2.09
CA SER A 347 0.08 -9.42 1.67
C SER A 347 0.23 -8.13 0.86
N GLY A 348 -0.72 -7.18 0.97
CA GLY A 348 -0.69 -5.94 0.21
C GLY A 348 0.55 -5.11 0.53
N SER A 349 1.18 -4.56 -0.50
CA SER A 349 2.41 -3.76 -0.37
C SER A 349 2.11 -2.27 -0.35
N THR A 350 2.85 -1.53 0.48
CA THR A 350 2.77 -0.08 0.57
C THR A 350 4.09 0.54 0.13
N SER A 351 4.05 1.44 -0.85
CA SER A 351 5.22 2.22 -1.29
C SER A 351 5.05 3.70 -0.96
N ILE A 352 6.07 4.31 -0.39
CA ILE A 352 6.00 5.68 0.13
C ILE A 352 7.06 6.56 -0.56
N ALA A 353 6.59 7.61 -1.25
CA ALA A 353 7.42 8.63 -1.89
C ALA A 353 7.84 9.74 -0.90
N ALA A 354 8.52 10.78 -1.41
CA ALA A 354 9.12 11.81 -0.58
C ALA A 354 8.07 12.71 0.10
N ASN A 355 8.46 13.31 1.22
CA ASN A 355 7.67 14.29 1.99
C ASN A 355 6.28 13.77 2.41
N CYS A 356 6.13 12.45 2.58
CA CYS A 356 4.86 11.88 2.98
C CYS A 356 4.71 11.83 4.51
N THR A 357 3.48 11.94 4.99
CA THR A 357 3.14 11.71 6.40
C THR A 357 2.28 10.46 6.51
N VAL A 358 2.76 9.44 7.22
CA VAL A 358 2.12 8.13 7.33
C VAL A 358 1.99 7.76 8.81
N THR A 359 0.77 7.77 9.34
CA THR A 359 0.51 7.59 10.78
C THR A 359 -0.68 6.69 11.09
N ASN A 360 -0.64 5.94 12.19
CA ASN A 360 -1.77 5.14 12.66
C ASN A 360 -2.36 4.16 11.62
N ASN A 361 -1.54 3.60 10.73
CA ASN A 361 -1.99 2.62 9.75
C ASN A 361 -1.66 1.20 10.20
N THR A 362 -2.48 0.25 9.78
CA THR A 362 -2.15 -1.19 9.81
C THR A 362 -1.81 -1.63 8.39
N LEU A 363 -0.53 -1.83 8.10
CA LEU A 363 0.03 -2.07 6.77
C LEU A 363 0.55 -3.52 6.62
N GLY A 364 0.60 -4.01 5.38
CA GLY A 364 1.27 -5.25 5.02
C GLY A 364 2.78 -5.05 4.89
N LYS A 365 3.34 -5.34 3.72
CA LYS A 365 4.75 -5.02 3.40
C LYS A 365 4.89 -3.51 3.16
N VAL A 366 5.98 -2.89 3.60
CA VAL A 366 6.22 -1.45 3.40
C VAL A 366 7.61 -1.20 2.81
N THR A 367 7.67 -0.31 1.81
CA THR A 367 8.93 0.22 1.27
C THR A 367 8.91 1.75 1.30
N ILE A 368 9.85 2.35 2.03
CA ILE A 368 10.05 3.81 2.07
C ILE A 368 11.16 4.19 1.09
N ASN A 369 10.76 4.76 -0.05
CA ASN A 369 11.65 5.14 -1.14
C ASN A 369 12.00 6.63 -1.15
N GLY A 370 11.14 7.47 -0.56
CA GLY A 370 11.30 8.91 -0.54
C GLY A 370 11.99 9.44 0.72
N ALA A 371 12.64 10.60 0.59
CA ALA A 371 13.21 11.34 1.71
C ALA A 371 12.13 12.09 2.49
N ASN A 372 12.48 12.56 3.69
CA ASN A 372 11.63 13.40 4.56
C ASN A 372 10.25 12.80 4.86
N VAL A 373 10.19 11.49 5.04
CA VAL A 373 8.94 10.81 5.40
C VAL A 373 8.77 10.83 6.91
N THR A 374 7.57 11.20 7.38
CA THR A 374 7.15 10.99 8.77
C THR A 374 6.43 9.65 8.84
N PHE A 375 6.99 8.68 9.57
CA PHE A 375 6.42 7.34 9.72
C PHE A 375 6.36 6.95 11.21
N THR A 376 5.21 7.16 11.84
CA THR A 376 5.01 6.93 13.28
C THR A 376 3.70 6.23 13.57
N ASP A 377 3.63 5.51 14.68
CA ASP A 377 2.39 4.91 15.18
C ASP A 377 1.77 3.88 14.20
N ASN A 378 2.56 3.34 13.28
CA ASN A 378 2.09 2.34 12.31
C ASN A 378 2.35 0.92 12.82
N LYS A 379 1.45 0.00 12.44
CA LYS A 379 1.65 -1.43 12.55
C LYS A 379 2.00 -2.01 11.18
N VAL A 380 3.19 -2.59 11.03
CA VAL A 380 3.64 -3.25 9.79
C VAL A 380 3.70 -4.76 10.03
N LYS A 381 2.80 -5.51 9.39
CA LYS A 381 2.61 -6.97 9.59
C LYS A 381 3.66 -7.83 8.90
N ASP A 382 4.44 -7.25 7.99
CA ASP A 382 5.48 -7.93 7.22
C ASP A 382 6.76 -7.07 7.23
N LEU A 383 7.64 -7.25 6.25
CA LEU A 383 8.90 -6.52 6.13
C LEU A 383 8.68 -5.01 5.88
N LEU A 384 9.37 -4.19 6.67
CA LEU A 384 9.64 -2.78 6.38
C LEU A 384 11.02 -2.63 5.76
N THR A 385 11.10 -2.06 4.56
CA THR A 385 12.35 -1.73 3.88
C THR A 385 12.57 -0.22 3.83
N LEU A 386 13.72 0.23 4.31
CA LEU A 386 14.15 1.63 4.25
C LEU A 386 15.19 1.82 3.15
N SER A 387 14.92 2.72 2.21
CA SER A 387 15.83 3.08 1.13
C SER A 387 16.29 4.54 1.19
N GLN A 388 15.98 5.25 2.28
CA GLN A 388 16.37 6.65 2.52
C GLN A 388 16.64 6.87 4.02
N PRO A 389 17.37 7.94 4.41
CA PRO A 389 17.54 8.32 5.81
C PRO A 389 16.19 8.54 6.50
N MET A 390 16.00 7.95 7.67
CA MET A 390 14.73 7.96 8.39
C MET A 390 14.91 8.11 9.90
N ASN A 391 13.95 8.80 10.53
CA ASN A 391 13.72 8.74 11.97
C ASN A 391 12.49 7.85 12.21
N LEU A 392 12.71 6.57 12.44
CA LEU A 392 11.66 5.58 12.64
C LEU A 392 11.35 5.47 14.12
N LYS A 393 10.16 5.89 14.54
CA LYS A 393 9.76 5.88 15.96
C LYS A 393 8.31 5.50 16.23
N ASN A 394 8.07 4.93 17.40
CA ASN A 394 6.74 4.57 17.90
C ASN A 394 5.95 3.60 16.99
N ASN A 395 6.63 2.69 16.28
CA ASN A 395 5.95 1.74 15.40
C ASN A 395 5.91 0.32 15.99
N ASN A 396 4.95 -0.49 15.55
CA ASN A 396 4.90 -1.92 15.78
C ASN A 396 5.25 -2.67 14.48
N LEU A 397 6.45 -3.23 14.41
CA LEU A 397 7.08 -3.69 13.18
C LEU A 397 7.34 -5.20 13.23
N SER A 398 7.17 -5.89 12.12
CA SER A 398 7.45 -7.34 12.08
C SER A 398 8.91 -7.65 11.74
N ALA A 399 9.52 -6.92 10.81
CA ALA A 399 10.95 -7.01 10.52
C ALA A 399 11.42 -5.74 9.81
N ILE A 400 12.73 -5.46 9.84
CA ILE A 400 13.29 -4.26 9.21
C ILE A 400 14.52 -4.62 8.36
N THR A 401 14.58 -4.05 7.16
CA THR A 401 15.79 -4.00 6.34
C THR A 401 16.17 -2.54 6.06
N LEU A 402 17.39 -2.17 6.43
CA LEU A 402 18.01 -0.89 6.11
C LEU A 402 18.95 -1.08 4.92
N ASN A 403 18.55 -0.62 3.73
CA ASN A 403 19.38 -0.67 2.54
C ASN A 403 20.48 0.39 2.58
N ALA A 404 21.53 0.25 1.77
CA ALA A 404 22.71 1.14 1.76
C ALA A 404 22.39 2.66 1.73
N ASN A 405 21.30 3.05 1.09
CA ASN A 405 20.87 4.45 0.99
C ASN A 405 20.23 5.01 2.28
N SER A 406 19.88 4.17 3.25
CA SER A 406 19.28 4.56 4.54
C SER A 406 20.28 5.06 5.59
N LYS A 407 21.42 5.61 5.14
CA LYS A 407 22.47 6.18 6.01
C LYS A 407 21.92 7.22 6.98
N ASN A 408 22.53 7.37 8.15
CA ASN A 408 22.13 8.36 9.17
C ASN A 408 20.70 8.15 9.71
N SER A 409 20.13 6.94 9.60
CA SER A 409 18.81 6.65 10.16
C SER A 409 18.86 6.40 11.67
N ASN A 410 17.81 6.84 12.36
CA ASN A 410 17.58 6.58 13.77
C ASN A 410 16.33 5.71 13.93
N ILE A 411 16.48 4.59 14.62
CA ILE A 411 15.42 3.63 14.92
C ILE A 411 15.24 3.64 16.44
N THR A 412 14.19 4.28 16.94
CA THR A 412 13.96 4.45 18.39
C THR A 412 12.52 4.18 18.81
N ASP A 413 12.31 3.72 20.05
CA ASP A 413 10.97 3.59 20.64
C ASP A 413 10.01 2.71 19.82
N ASN A 414 10.52 1.70 19.08
CA ASN A 414 9.69 0.78 18.32
C ASN A 414 9.53 -0.56 19.06
N ASN A 415 8.39 -1.22 18.82
CA ASN A 415 8.20 -2.62 19.13
C ASN A 415 8.42 -3.47 17.86
N ILE A 416 9.44 -4.30 17.84
CA ILE A 416 9.92 -5.02 16.66
C ILE A 416 9.85 -6.53 16.94
N ASN A 417 8.94 -7.24 16.28
CA ASN A 417 8.69 -8.67 16.48
C ASN A 417 9.46 -9.57 15.49
N GLY A 418 10.62 -9.11 15.03
CA GLY A 418 11.51 -9.88 14.16
C GLY A 418 12.87 -9.22 13.98
N ALA A 419 13.64 -9.74 13.03
CA ALA A 419 15.04 -9.34 12.89
C ALA A 419 15.21 -7.99 12.17
N ILE A 420 16.33 -7.32 12.48
CA ILE A 420 16.81 -6.10 11.83
C ILE A 420 18.06 -6.42 11.02
N ALA A 421 18.03 -6.16 9.72
CA ALA A 421 19.19 -6.24 8.83
C ALA A 421 19.70 -4.82 8.52
N VAL A 422 20.95 -4.54 8.89
CA VAL A 422 21.59 -3.24 8.73
C VAL A 422 22.67 -3.29 7.66
N ASN A 423 22.39 -2.71 6.49
CA ASN A 423 23.31 -2.61 5.36
C ASN A 423 23.68 -1.14 5.03
N ALA A 424 23.47 -0.22 5.98
CA ALA A 424 23.73 1.21 5.84
C ALA A 424 24.69 1.71 6.92
N VAL A 425 25.46 2.76 6.62
CA VAL A 425 26.41 3.36 7.56
C VAL A 425 25.73 4.38 8.49
N ASN A 426 26.34 4.64 9.65
CA ASN A 426 25.90 5.67 10.59
C ASN A 426 24.44 5.46 11.08
N ILE A 427 24.12 4.26 11.54
CA ILE A 427 22.76 3.92 12.00
C ILE A 427 22.70 3.90 13.51
N THR A 428 21.66 4.50 14.08
CA THR A 428 21.37 4.43 15.52
C THR A 428 20.16 3.56 15.76
N ILE A 429 20.28 2.53 16.60
CA ILE A 429 19.19 1.66 17.06
C ILE A 429 19.18 1.72 18.58
N LYS A 430 18.21 2.45 19.16
CA LYS A 430 18.14 2.67 20.61
C LYS A 430 16.73 2.58 21.17
N GLU A 431 16.58 2.17 22.43
CA GLU A 431 15.30 2.26 23.15
C GLU A 431 14.16 1.50 22.46
N ASN A 432 14.48 0.46 21.68
CA ASN A 432 13.48 -0.41 21.07
C ASN A 432 13.24 -1.65 21.94
N ASN A 433 12.05 -2.23 21.82
CA ASN A 433 11.77 -3.60 22.21
C ASN A 433 11.89 -4.50 20.97
N ILE A 434 12.88 -5.38 20.94
CA ILE A 434 13.19 -6.25 19.80
C ILE A 434 13.05 -7.71 20.25
N ASN A 435 12.10 -8.42 19.68
CA ASN A 435 11.86 -9.83 19.95
C ASN A 435 11.81 -10.60 18.62
N THR A 436 12.66 -11.61 18.46
CA THR A 436 12.68 -12.43 17.24
C THR A 436 12.85 -13.90 17.57
N THR A 437 12.31 -14.76 16.70
CA THR A 437 12.57 -16.20 16.71
C THR A 437 13.85 -16.58 15.95
N ASN A 438 14.57 -15.61 15.40
CA ASN A 438 15.88 -15.86 14.78
C ASN A 438 16.96 -15.98 15.87
N GLU A 439 18.07 -16.68 15.59
CA GLU A 439 19.20 -16.76 16.54
C GLU A 439 19.84 -15.40 16.86
N THR A 440 19.76 -14.46 15.92
CA THR A 440 20.28 -13.09 16.05
C THR A 440 19.18 -12.09 15.75
N ALA A 441 19.06 -11.07 16.60
CA ALA A 441 18.06 -10.02 16.48
C ALA A 441 18.49 -8.91 15.52
N VAL A 442 19.76 -8.51 15.59
CA VAL A 442 20.31 -7.42 14.75
C VAL A 442 21.55 -7.92 14.04
N VAL A 443 21.60 -7.75 12.72
CA VAL A 443 22.75 -8.10 11.88
C VAL A 443 23.31 -6.84 11.25
N VAL A 444 24.57 -6.53 11.55
CA VAL A 444 25.26 -5.34 11.07
C VAL A 444 26.37 -5.74 10.10
N THR A 445 26.34 -5.19 8.89
CA THR A 445 27.34 -5.44 7.85
C THR A 445 28.20 -4.22 7.51
N THR A 446 27.93 -3.08 8.14
CA THR A 446 28.47 -1.75 7.83
C THR A 446 29.03 -1.03 9.06
N ASP A 447 29.85 -0.01 8.84
CA ASP A 447 30.53 0.75 9.88
C ASP A 447 29.68 1.90 10.46
N GLY A 448 30.04 2.37 11.66
CA GLY A 448 29.41 3.52 12.31
C GLY A 448 28.03 3.24 12.90
N VAL A 449 27.70 1.98 13.18
CA VAL A 449 26.40 1.58 13.74
C VAL A 449 26.45 1.57 15.26
N VAL A 450 25.41 2.11 15.90
CA VAL A 450 25.20 2.08 17.35
C VAL A 450 23.95 1.27 17.65
N VAL A 451 24.09 0.22 18.46
CA VAL A 451 22.97 -0.57 18.99
C VAL A 451 23.04 -0.49 20.51
N ALA A 452 22.21 0.35 21.13
CA ALA A 452 22.32 0.61 22.56
C ALA A 452 20.99 0.78 23.29
N ASN A 453 20.93 0.40 24.56
CA ASN A 453 19.77 0.62 25.43
C ASN A 453 18.46 0.04 24.89
N ASN A 454 18.52 -1.06 24.14
CA ASN A 454 17.33 -1.79 23.69
C ASN A 454 17.01 -2.94 24.64
N SER A 455 15.75 -3.37 24.66
CA SER A 455 15.38 -4.69 25.17
C SER A 455 15.44 -5.67 23.99
N ILE A 456 16.36 -6.62 24.00
CA ILE A 456 16.61 -7.51 22.87
C ILE A 456 16.51 -8.98 23.30
N TYR A 457 15.61 -9.69 22.63
CA TYR A 457 15.41 -11.12 22.72
C TYR A 457 15.53 -11.75 21.33
N SER A 458 16.36 -12.77 21.22
CA SER A 458 16.41 -13.66 20.07
C SER A 458 16.01 -15.08 20.52
N ALA A 459 16.05 -16.05 19.62
CA ALA A 459 15.71 -17.44 19.94
C ALA A 459 16.43 -17.96 21.19
N THR A 460 17.74 -17.66 21.32
CA THR A 460 18.58 -18.15 22.44
C THR A 460 19.57 -17.15 23.00
N LYS A 461 19.56 -15.91 22.50
CA LYS A 461 20.44 -14.84 22.97
C LYS A 461 19.61 -13.65 23.41
N SER A 462 20.24 -12.78 24.20
CA SER A 462 19.63 -11.54 24.66
C SER A 462 20.64 -10.40 24.68
N GLY A 463 20.12 -9.19 24.84
CA GLY A 463 20.93 -7.99 25.02
C GLY A 463 22.01 -7.86 23.96
N ASN A 464 23.24 -7.56 24.38
CA ASN A 464 24.38 -7.39 23.48
C ASN A 464 24.71 -8.66 22.66
N ASN A 465 24.51 -9.86 23.24
CA ASN A 465 24.83 -11.12 22.59
C ASN A 465 23.90 -11.46 21.42
N ALA A 466 22.72 -10.83 21.36
CA ALA A 466 21.78 -10.98 20.24
C ALA A 466 22.15 -10.14 19.00
N VAL A 467 23.20 -9.32 19.07
CA VAL A 467 23.69 -8.49 17.96
C VAL A 467 24.88 -9.19 17.28
N LYS A 468 24.81 -9.34 15.97
CA LYS A 468 25.90 -9.94 15.15
C LYS A 468 26.53 -8.88 14.26
N THR A 469 27.84 -8.72 14.39
CA THR A 469 28.64 -7.84 13.54
C THR A 469 30.04 -8.43 13.35
N SER A 470 30.66 -8.13 12.20
CA SER A 470 32.11 -8.32 12.01
C SER A 470 32.87 -6.99 12.05
N LYS A 471 32.18 -5.89 12.37
CA LYS A 471 32.71 -4.53 12.34
C LYS A 471 33.07 -4.09 13.74
N THR A 472 34.34 -3.76 13.94
CA THR A 472 34.87 -3.28 15.23
C THR A 472 34.43 -1.85 15.55
N SER A 473 33.96 -1.10 14.55
CA SER A 473 33.41 0.25 14.71
C SER A 473 31.97 0.27 15.23
N THR A 474 31.30 -0.89 15.34
CA THR A 474 29.95 -0.98 15.88
C THR A 474 29.98 -0.84 17.40
N LEU A 475 29.25 0.13 17.96
CA LEU A 475 29.05 0.26 19.40
C LEU A 475 27.85 -0.57 19.83
N ILE A 476 28.06 -1.49 20.78
CA ILE A 476 27.02 -2.38 21.33
C ILE A 476 27.09 -2.28 22.85
N GLU A 477 26.11 -1.62 23.48
CA GLU A 477 26.14 -1.36 24.92
C GLU A 477 24.74 -1.22 25.54
N GLY A 478 24.59 -1.53 26.83
CA GLY A 478 23.34 -1.28 27.57
C GLY A 478 22.10 -2.01 27.05
N ASN A 479 22.23 -2.98 26.13
CA ASN A 479 21.10 -3.76 25.67
C ASN A 479 20.79 -4.87 26.68
N THR A 480 19.53 -4.96 27.09
CA THR A 480 19.06 -5.86 28.14
C THR A 480 18.22 -7.02 27.58
N PRO A 481 18.07 -8.12 28.33
CA PRO A 481 18.82 -8.46 29.54
C PRO A 481 20.28 -8.82 29.23
N ASP A 482 21.16 -8.52 30.18
CA ASP A 482 22.53 -9.02 30.15
C ASP A 482 22.53 -10.54 30.22
N SER A 483 23.16 -11.18 29.24
CA SER A 483 23.37 -12.62 29.26
C SER A 483 24.62 -12.95 30.07
N MET A 484 24.51 -13.87 31.02
CA MET A 484 25.66 -14.39 31.76
C MET A 484 26.29 -15.59 31.05
N THR A 485 27.60 -15.77 31.24
CA THR A 485 28.33 -16.93 30.74
C THR A 485 28.92 -17.69 31.93
N PHE A 486 28.69 -19.00 31.95
CA PHE A 486 29.18 -19.90 32.99
C PHE A 486 30.03 -21.00 32.35
N THR A 487 31.25 -21.18 32.84
CA THR A 487 32.08 -22.33 32.46
C THR A 487 31.89 -23.45 33.48
N ILE A 488 31.54 -24.62 32.98
CA ILE A 488 31.24 -25.82 33.75
C ILE A 488 32.28 -26.87 33.35
N THR A 489 32.92 -27.49 34.34
CA THR A 489 33.79 -28.65 34.18
C THR A 489 33.18 -29.83 34.94
N ASP A 490 33.72 -31.04 34.79
CA ASP A 490 33.25 -32.20 35.58
C ASP A 490 33.37 -31.95 37.10
N GLU A 491 34.40 -31.21 37.52
CA GLU A 491 34.65 -30.84 38.92
C GLU A 491 33.62 -29.81 39.44
N THR A 492 33.25 -28.82 38.63
CA THR A 492 32.30 -27.77 39.03
C THR A 492 30.85 -28.11 38.74
N TYR A 493 30.58 -29.23 38.06
CA TYR A 493 29.24 -29.68 37.66
C TYR A 493 28.22 -29.60 38.81
N SER A 494 28.58 -30.07 40.01
CA SER A 494 27.69 -30.09 41.19
C SER A 494 27.27 -28.70 41.70
N GLN A 495 27.93 -27.63 41.25
CA GLN A 495 27.55 -26.24 41.53
C GLN A 495 26.42 -25.75 40.62
N PHE A 496 26.18 -26.44 39.49
CA PHE A 496 25.22 -26.06 38.46
C PHE A 496 24.07 -27.03 38.34
N PHE A 497 24.36 -28.32 38.46
CA PHE A 497 23.42 -29.42 38.28
C PHE A 497 23.46 -30.36 39.47
N ASP A 498 22.30 -30.91 39.85
CA ASP A 498 22.23 -31.90 40.91
C ASP A 498 22.62 -33.33 40.44
N GLU A 499 22.47 -34.31 41.32
CA GLU A 499 22.77 -35.72 41.03
C GLU A 499 21.88 -36.33 39.93
N LYS A 500 20.69 -35.76 39.69
CA LYS A 500 19.78 -36.17 38.60
C LYS A 500 20.05 -35.40 37.30
N GLY A 501 20.90 -34.38 37.37
CA GLY A 501 21.20 -33.49 36.26
C GLY A 501 20.26 -32.31 36.12
N GLU A 502 19.40 -32.03 37.11
CA GLU A 502 18.53 -30.85 37.11
C GLU A 502 19.34 -29.59 37.36
N LEU A 503 19.09 -28.54 36.56
CA LEU A 503 19.72 -27.23 36.74
C LEU A 503 19.29 -26.61 38.09
N ILE A 504 20.23 -26.43 39.01
CA ILE A 504 19.98 -25.91 40.36
C ILE A 504 20.58 -24.53 40.64
N ASN A 505 21.50 -24.06 39.80
CA ASN A 505 22.15 -22.77 40.06
C ASN A 505 21.21 -21.61 39.69
N PRO A 506 20.76 -20.80 40.68
CA PRO A 506 19.80 -19.72 40.44
C PRO A 506 20.40 -18.55 39.65
N GLN A 507 21.73 -18.50 39.50
CA GLN A 507 22.40 -17.53 38.63
C GLN A 507 22.27 -17.91 37.15
N VAL A 508 21.99 -19.17 36.81
CA VAL A 508 21.70 -19.55 35.43
C VAL A 508 20.26 -19.18 35.11
N THR A 509 20.08 -17.98 34.58
CA THR A 509 18.79 -17.48 34.11
C THR A 509 18.62 -17.73 32.62
N SER A 510 17.40 -17.55 32.09
CA SER A 510 17.19 -17.57 30.63
C SER A 510 18.14 -16.62 29.90
N TYR A 511 18.55 -17.05 28.72
CA TYR A 511 19.57 -16.49 27.83
C TYR A 511 21.02 -16.57 28.34
N SER A 512 21.27 -17.31 29.42
CA SER A 512 22.64 -17.66 29.84
C SER A 512 23.33 -18.55 28.81
N THR A 513 24.65 -18.41 28.73
CA THR A 513 25.53 -19.31 27.99
C THR A 513 26.24 -20.24 28.95
N LEU A 514 26.12 -21.55 28.73
CA LEU A 514 26.84 -22.59 29.47
C LEU A 514 27.98 -23.10 28.57
N ILE A 515 29.22 -22.92 29.01
CA ILE A 515 30.40 -23.49 28.36
C ILE A 515 30.72 -24.79 29.07
N LEU A 516 30.54 -25.92 28.39
CA LEU A 516 30.98 -27.21 28.90
C LEU A 516 32.44 -27.41 28.51
N ASP A 517 33.33 -27.50 29.50
CA ASP A 517 34.78 -27.53 29.30
C ASP A 517 35.35 -28.89 29.72
N GLY A 518 35.90 -29.62 28.74
CA GLY A 518 36.52 -30.92 28.95
C GLY A 518 35.57 -32.13 28.97
N THR A 519 35.98 -33.20 29.65
CA THR A 519 35.27 -34.49 29.64
C THR A 519 34.34 -34.65 30.83
N PHE A 520 33.10 -35.06 30.58
CA PHE A 520 32.06 -35.37 31.57
C PHE A 520 31.71 -36.85 31.48
N ASN A 521 31.78 -37.57 32.60
CA ASN A 521 31.48 -39.00 32.65
C ASN A 521 30.18 -39.27 33.40
N ASN A 522 29.22 -39.92 32.74
CA ASN A 522 27.91 -40.28 33.31
C ASN A 522 27.13 -39.07 33.88
N LYS A 523 27.25 -37.90 33.23
CA LYS A 523 26.57 -36.66 33.64
C LYS A 523 25.37 -36.36 32.75
N SER A 524 24.28 -35.92 33.35
CA SER A 524 23.07 -35.50 32.62
C SER A 524 22.82 -34.00 32.80
N PHE A 525 22.27 -33.35 31.78
CA PHE A 525 21.95 -31.93 31.80
C PHE A 525 20.48 -31.79 31.46
N VAL A 526 19.64 -31.57 32.47
CA VAL A 526 18.20 -31.43 32.35
C VAL A 526 17.85 -29.95 32.47
N LEU A 527 17.32 -29.42 31.37
CA LEU A 527 16.92 -28.03 31.22
C LEU A 527 15.39 -27.93 31.22
N THR A 528 14.86 -27.17 32.17
CA THR A 528 13.43 -27.03 32.41
C THR A 528 13.08 -25.55 32.58
N ASN A 529 12.09 -25.06 31.83
CA ASN A 529 11.60 -23.67 31.87
C ASN A 529 12.72 -22.60 31.75
N VAL A 530 13.77 -22.90 30.99
CA VAL A 530 14.93 -22.01 30.80
C VAL A 530 15.34 -22.00 29.32
N THR A 531 15.68 -20.81 28.82
CA THR A 531 16.30 -20.68 27.48
C THR A 531 17.80 -20.57 27.64
N VAL A 532 18.61 -21.44 27.04
CA VAL A 532 20.09 -21.35 27.17
C VAL A 532 20.80 -21.64 25.86
N THR A 533 22.03 -21.15 25.75
CA THR A 533 23.00 -21.64 24.76
C THR A 533 24.02 -22.53 25.47
N ILE A 534 24.23 -23.76 25.01
CA ILE A 534 25.28 -24.67 25.49
C ILE A 534 26.35 -24.79 24.41
N ASN A 535 27.56 -24.36 24.74
CA ASN A 535 28.72 -24.47 23.85
C ASN A 535 29.74 -25.43 24.46
N GLY A 536 30.20 -26.41 23.69
CA GLY A 536 31.34 -27.23 24.08
C GLY A 536 32.67 -26.53 23.82
N ASN A 537 33.56 -26.56 24.81
CA ASN A 537 34.98 -26.28 24.67
C ASN A 537 35.73 -27.59 24.91
N ASP A 538 36.10 -28.27 23.83
CA ASP A 538 36.60 -29.67 23.87
C ASP A 538 35.70 -30.61 24.69
N ALA A 539 34.38 -30.34 24.68
CA ALA A 539 33.40 -31.05 25.48
C ALA A 539 33.19 -32.49 24.98
N VAL A 540 33.44 -33.47 25.85
CA VAL A 540 33.15 -34.88 25.61
C VAL A 540 32.21 -35.40 26.70
N LEU A 541 31.00 -35.79 26.33
CA LEU A 541 30.02 -36.41 27.22
C LEU A 541 30.06 -37.94 27.01
N ASN A 542 30.73 -38.64 27.93
CA ASN A 542 30.77 -40.11 27.96
C ASN A 542 29.56 -40.63 28.74
N ASP A 543 28.67 -41.37 28.07
CA ASP A 543 27.39 -41.82 28.62
C ASP A 543 26.59 -40.69 29.28
N GLY A 544 26.70 -39.49 28.72
CA GLY A 544 26.00 -38.29 29.18
C GLY A 544 24.80 -37.93 28.32
N LYS A 545 23.83 -37.24 28.92
CA LYS A 545 22.56 -36.88 28.28
C LYS A 545 22.26 -35.39 28.45
N ILE A 546 21.73 -34.74 27.42
CA ILE A 546 21.09 -33.42 27.52
C ILE A 546 19.59 -33.60 27.23
N LEU A 547 18.75 -33.20 28.17
CA LEU A 547 17.29 -33.22 28.07
C LEU A 547 16.76 -31.80 28.14
N VAL A 548 15.98 -31.39 27.14
CA VAL A 548 15.28 -30.11 27.11
C VAL A 548 13.79 -30.36 27.16
N THR A 549 13.13 -29.87 28.21
CA THR A 549 11.74 -30.21 28.51
C THR A 549 10.93 -29.01 29.03
N ASP A 550 9.63 -29.21 29.21
CA ASP A 550 8.64 -28.19 29.58
C ASP A 550 8.65 -26.95 28.65
N GLN A 551 8.97 -25.75 29.13
CA GLN A 551 9.10 -24.53 28.31
C GLN A 551 10.55 -24.17 27.98
N ALA A 552 11.50 -25.10 28.16
CA ALA A 552 12.91 -24.83 27.89
C ALA A 552 13.20 -24.75 26.38
N ILE A 553 14.22 -23.96 26.02
CA ILE A 553 14.77 -23.87 24.66
C ILE A 553 16.30 -23.92 24.77
N ALA A 554 16.95 -24.78 23.98
CA ALA A 554 18.40 -24.88 23.96
C ALA A 554 18.97 -24.84 22.53
N VAL A 555 20.03 -24.07 22.36
CA VAL A 555 20.98 -24.23 21.25
C VAL A 555 22.21 -24.95 21.79
N ILE A 556 22.46 -26.16 21.28
CA ILE A 556 23.60 -27.01 21.65
C ILE A 556 24.60 -27.02 20.51
N ASP A 557 25.83 -26.60 20.81
CA ASP A 557 26.89 -26.40 19.84
C ASP A 557 28.21 -27.07 20.29
N ASN A 558 28.94 -27.64 19.34
CA ASN A 558 30.31 -28.14 19.52
C ASN A 558 30.52 -29.19 20.64
N ILE A 559 29.60 -30.14 20.80
CA ILE A 559 29.73 -31.23 21.80
C ILE A 559 30.01 -32.57 21.11
N THR A 560 30.95 -33.35 21.65
CA THR A 560 31.10 -34.77 21.32
C THR A 560 30.38 -35.64 22.35
N PHE A 561 29.45 -36.48 21.92
CA PHE A 561 28.78 -37.49 22.73
C PHE A 561 29.34 -38.87 22.41
N VAL A 562 29.72 -39.63 23.43
CA VAL A 562 30.23 -41.01 23.32
C VAL A 562 29.37 -41.91 24.19
N ASN A 563 28.51 -42.71 23.56
CA ASN A 563 27.60 -43.61 24.26
C ASN A 563 28.14 -45.05 24.20
N THR A 564 28.35 -45.65 25.36
CA THR A 564 28.61 -47.09 25.51
C THR A 564 27.43 -47.82 26.15
N ASN A 565 26.69 -47.15 27.05
CA ASN A 565 25.62 -47.75 27.87
C ASN A 565 24.25 -47.06 27.74
N ILE A 566 24.15 -45.93 27.04
CA ILE A 566 22.89 -45.18 26.89
C ILE A 566 22.33 -45.17 25.47
N ASP A 567 21.00 -45.08 25.37
CA ASP A 567 20.29 -45.08 24.08
C ASP A 567 20.06 -43.71 23.47
N SER A 568 20.18 -42.62 24.25
CA SER A 568 19.91 -41.26 23.75
C SER A 568 20.79 -40.22 24.44
N SER A 569 21.52 -39.43 23.65
CA SER A 569 22.40 -38.36 24.16
C SER A 569 21.73 -37.00 24.24
N VAL A 570 20.81 -36.69 23.33
CA VAL A 570 20.13 -35.40 23.28
C VAL A 570 18.65 -35.66 23.03
N ILE A 571 17.79 -35.11 23.88
CA ILE A 571 16.34 -35.21 23.77
C ILE A 571 15.75 -33.79 23.82
N PHE A 572 14.99 -33.45 22.79
CA PHE A 572 14.24 -32.21 22.68
C PHE A 572 12.74 -32.50 22.75
N ASP A 573 12.13 -32.30 23.92
CA ASP A 573 10.69 -32.47 24.12
C ASP A 573 9.90 -31.17 23.84
N THR A 574 10.60 -30.11 23.43
CA THR A 574 10.06 -28.78 23.15
C THR A 574 10.43 -28.30 21.74
N ASN A 575 9.74 -27.26 21.24
CA ASN A 575 10.01 -26.67 19.93
C ASN A 575 11.21 -25.69 19.96
N TYR A 576 11.74 -25.35 18.78
CA TYR A 576 12.79 -24.32 18.58
C TYR A 576 14.20 -24.65 19.11
N ASN A 577 14.43 -25.90 19.54
CA ASN A 577 15.77 -26.38 19.89
C ASN A 577 16.66 -26.59 18.66
N ILE A 578 17.96 -26.40 18.84
CA ILE A 578 18.96 -26.57 17.77
C ILE A 578 20.11 -27.41 18.30
N LEU A 579 20.51 -28.44 17.55
CA LEU A 579 21.76 -29.17 17.74
C LEU A 579 22.64 -28.97 16.51
N ARG A 580 23.85 -28.44 16.67
CA ARG A 580 24.79 -28.20 15.56
C ARG A 580 26.24 -28.42 15.98
N ASN A 581 27.09 -28.58 14.96
CA ASN A 581 28.53 -28.85 15.07
C ASN A 581 28.90 -29.91 16.12
N SER A 582 27.99 -30.83 16.40
CA SER A 582 28.11 -31.83 17.46
C SER A 582 28.25 -33.21 16.83
N ARG A 583 28.98 -34.10 17.51
CA ARG A 583 29.24 -35.46 17.04
C ARG A 583 28.67 -36.45 18.04
N ILE A 584 27.85 -37.40 17.59
CA ILE A 584 27.34 -38.49 18.42
C ILE A 584 27.95 -39.81 17.95
N THR A 585 28.59 -40.54 18.85
CA THR A 585 29.19 -41.85 18.59
C THR A 585 28.58 -42.87 19.55
N LYS A 586 28.09 -44.00 19.04
CA LYS A 586 27.63 -45.14 19.86
C LYS A 586 28.57 -46.32 19.64
N THR A 587 29.15 -46.84 20.71
CA THR A 587 29.97 -48.04 20.70
C THR A 587 29.08 -49.20 21.10
N PHE A 588 28.89 -50.16 20.20
CA PHE A 588 28.22 -51.42 20.52
C PHE A 588 29.23 -52.32 21.23
N THR A 589 28.97 -52.64 22.49
CA THR A 589 29.76 -53.61 23.26
C THR A 589 29.13 -54.99 23.20
#